data_AF-A0A8K0BFH9-F1
#
_entry.id   AF-A0A8K0BFH9-F1
#
_cell.length_a   1.000
_cell.length_b   1.000
_cell.length_c   1.000
_cell.angle_alpha   90.00
_cell.angle_beta   90.00
_cell.angle_gamma   90.00
#
_symmetry.space_group_name_H-M   'P 1'
#
loop_
_entity.id
_entity.type
_entity.pdbx_description
1 polymer ?
#
loop_
_entity_poly.entity_id
_entity_poly.type
_entity_poly.pdbx_seq_one_letter_code
_entity_poly.pdbx_strand_id
1 'polypeptide(L)' 'EVCASCLQPVYSMECVVTDKVCVHRSCFCCQVCGRKLSLQNYAALHGVFYCQVHYK' A
#
# COMPACT_ATOMS: atom_id res chain seq x y z
N GLU A 1 -2.63 -14.33 2.60
CA GLU A 1 -3.52 -13.19 2.26
C GLU A 1 -3.23 -12.77 0.82
N VAL A 2 -4.07 -11.98 0.16
CA VAL A 2 -3.84 -11.54 -1.24
C VAL A 2 -3.55 -10.04 -1.24
N CYS A 3 -2.54 -9.62 -2.00
CA CYS A 3 -2.18 -8.21 -2.15
C CYS A 3 -3.28 -7.44 -2.85
N ALA A 4 -3.85 -6.41 -2.23
CA ALA A 4 -4.85 -5.55 -2.86
C ALA A 4 -4.33 -4.79 -4.10
N SER A 5 -3.01 -4.58 -4.21
CA SER A 5 -2.38 -3.86 -5.33
C SER A 5 -2.08 -4.74 -6.56
N CYS A 6 -1.37 -5.86 -6.40
CA CYS A 6 -1.03 -6.75 -7.53
C CYS A 6 -1.91 -8.01 -7.64
N LEU A 7 -2.85 -8.22 -6.70
CA LEU A 7 -3.75 -9.39 -6.64
C LEU A 7 -3.01 -10.74 -6.53
N GLN A 8 -1.73 -10.73 -6.16
CA GLN A 8 -0.94 -11.93 -5.92
C GLN A 8 -0.93 -12.32 -4.43
N PRO A 9 -0.72 -13.61 -4.10
CA PRO A 9 -0.56 -14.03 -2.71
C PRO A 9 0.57 -13.28 -2.02
N VAL A 10 0.24 -12.71 -0.86
CA VAL A 10 1.15 -12.08 0.09
C VAL A 10 1.47 -13.09 1.18
N TYR A 11 2.76 -13.35 1.34
CA TYR A 11 3.30 -14.09 2.47
C TYR A 11 3.41 -13.18 3.69
N SER A 12 3.25 -13.75 4.89
CA SER A 12 3.25 -13.00 6.15
C SER A 12 4.52 -12.16 6.36
N MET A 13 5.67 -12.60 5.84
CA MET A 13 6.93 -11.84 5.91
C MET A 13 6.92 -10.54 5.10
N GLU A 14 6.21 -10.51 3.97
CA GLU A 14 6.11 -9.35 3.09
C GLU A 14 4.79 -8.59 3.24
N CYS A 15 3.88 -9.13 4.06
CA CYS A 15 2.57 -8.55 4.32
C CYS A 15 2.71 -7.24 5.09
N VAL A 16 2.19 -6.18 4.48
CA VAL A 16 1.87 -4.94 5.16
C VAL A 16 0.36 -4.91 5.34
N VAL A 17 -0.06 -4.98 6.59
CA VAL A 17 -1.45 -4.80 6.97
C VAL A 17 -1.67 -3.31 7.25
N THR A 18 -2.53 -2.68 6.45
CA THR A 18 -2.97 -1.29 6.62
C THR A 18 -4.47 -1.26 6.76
N ASP A 19 -4.99 -0.66 7.83
CA ASP A 19 -6.42 -0.49 8.18
C ASP A 19 -7.30 -1.74 7.94
N LYS A 20 -7.59 -2.08 6.67
CA LYS A 20 -8.40 -3.23 6.24
C LYS A 20 -7.88 -4.00 5.00
N VAL A 21 -6.69 -3.68 4.51
CA VAL A 21 -6.12 -4.30 3.30
C VAL A 21 -4.70 -4.79 3.54
N CYS A 22 -4.37 -5.92 2.91
CA CYS A 22 -3.04 -6.51 2.94
C CYS A 22 -2.37 -6.29 1.60
N VAL A 23 -1.12 -5.82 1.63
CA VAL A 23 -0.31 -5.57 0.43
C VAL A 23 1.13 -5.97 0.65
N HIS A 24 1.88 -6.27 -0.42
CA HIS A 24 3.33 -6.46 -0.28
C HIS A 24 3.99 -5.15 0.16
N ARG A 25 5.05 -5.24 0.98
CA ARG A 25 5.95 -4.10 1.29
C ARG A 25 6.43 -3.38 0.02
N SER A 26 6.66 -4.12 -1.05
CA SER A 26 7.10 -3.58 -2.34
C SER A 26 5.98 -2.93 -3.15
N CYS A 27 4.73 -3.39 -2.98
CA CYS A 27 3.55 -2.86 -3.65
C CYS A 27 2.92 -1.68 -2.90
N PHE A 28 3.41 -1.37 -1.70
CA PHE A 28 2.96 -0.24 -0.91
C PHE A 28 3.62 1.05 -1.39
N CYS A 29 3.15 1.56 -2.52
CA CYS A 29 3.67 2.73 -3.20
C CYS A 29 2.54 3.67 -3.65
N CYS A 30 2.88 4.94 -3.85
CA CYS A 30 1.92 5.95 -4.29
C CYS A 30 1.49 5.69 -5.73
N GLN A 31 0.19 5.66 -5.98
CA GLN A 31 -0.35 5.48 -7.33
C GLN A 31 0.09 6.59 -8.31
N VAL A 32 0.30 7.81 -7.81
CA VAL A 32 0.60 8.99 -8.63
C VAL A 32 2.07 9.07 -9.02
N CYS A 33 2.99 8.75 -8.10
CA CYS A 33 4.44 8.92 -8.33
C CYS A 33 5.28 7.67 -8.12
N GLY A 34 4.69 6.53 -7.78
CA GLY A 34 5.39 5.28 -7.50
C GLY A 34 6.28 5.31 -6.27
N ARG A 35 6.30 6.40 -5.48
CA ARG A 35 7.13 6.51 -4.28
C ARG A 35 6.70 5.45 -3.26
N LYS A 36 7.67 4.68 -2.73
CA LYS A 36 7.43 3.75 -1.63
C LYS A 36 6.87 4.49 -0.42
N LEU A 37 5.79 3.96 0.12
CA LEU A 37 5.10 4.48 1.28
C LEU A 37 5.49 3.66 2.50
N SER A 38 5.27 4.23 3.67
CA SER A 38 5.47 3.57 4.96
C SER A 38 4.22 3.80 5.81
N LEU A 39 3.97 2.94 6.79
CA LEU A 39 2.80 3.02 7.68
C LEU A 39 2.65 4.38 8.38
N GLN A 40 3.74 5.16 8.42
CA GLN A 40 3.80 6.47 9.05
C GLN A 40 3.61 7.65 8.07
N ASN A 41 3.65 7.41 6.75
CA ASN A 41 3.70 8.47 5.74
C ASN A 41 2.88 8.12 4.48
N TYR A 42 1.70 7.52 4.68
CA TYR A 42 0.78 7.14 3.62
C TYR A 42 -0.63 7.67 3.87
N ALA A 43 -1.41 7.75 2.81
CA ALA A 43 -2.85 7.89 2.86
C ALA A 43 -3.49 6.83 1.96
N ALA A 44 -4.63 6.29 2.37
CA ALA A 44 -5.39 5.31 1.60
C ALA A 44 -6.78 5.85 1.29
N LEU A 45 -7.17 5.81 0.02
CA LEU A 45 -8.50 6.23 -0.44
C LEU A 45 -9.06 5.16 -1.38
N HIS A 46 -10.21 4.59 -1.02
CA HIS A 46 -10.87 3.53 -1.80
C HIS A 46 -9.95 2.34 -2.19
N GLY A 47 -9.00 1.98 -1.31
CA GLY A 47 -8.04 0.90 -1.56
C GLY A 47 -6.81 1.29 -2.40
N VAL A 48 -6.68 2.56 -2.76
CA VAL A 48 -5.52 3.11 -3.47
C VAL A 48 -4.64 3.90 -2.49
N PHE A 49 -3.32 3.75 -2.61
CA PHE A 49 -2.36 4.41 -1.72
C PHE A 49 -1.75 5.65 -2.35
N TYR A 50 -1.61 6.69 -1.54
CA TYR A 50 -1.09 7.99 -1.92
C TYR A 50 -0.03 8.43 -0.91
N CYS A 51 0.96 9.20 -1.39
CA CYS A 51 1.83 9.92 -0.47
C CYS A 51 1.08 11.13 0.08
N GLN A 52 1.50 11.61 1.25
CA GLN A 52 0.89 12.78 1.91
C GLN A 52 0.83 14.03 1.02
N VAL A 53 1.71 14.15 0.02
CA VAL A 53 1.73 15.28 -0.93
C VAL A 53 0.63 15.15 -1.99
N HIS A 54 0.37 13.94 -2.51
CA HIS A 54 -0.64 13.70 -3.55
C HIS A 54 -2.04 13.43 -3.01
N TYR A 55 -2.17 13.23 -1.70
CA TYR A 55 -3.46 13.06 -1.03
C TYR A 55 -4.08 14.39 -0.55
N LYS A 56 -3.42 15.52 -0.81
CA LYS A 56 -3.93 16.85 -0.48
C LYS A 56 -5.04 17.29 -1.42
#